data_AF-A0A9D6ET05-F1
#
_entry.id   AF-A0A9D6ET05-F1
#
_cell.length_a   1.000
_cell.length_b   1.000
_cell.length_c   1.000
_cell.angle_alpha   90.00
_cell.angle_beta   90.00
_cell.angle_gamma   90.00
#
_symmetry.space_group_name_H-M   'P 1'
#
loop_
_entity.id
_entity.type
_entity.pdbx_description
1 polymer ?
#
loop_
_entity_poly.entity_id
_entity_poly.type
_entity_poly.pdbx_seq_one_letter_code
_entity_poly.pdbx_strand_id
1 'polypeptide(L)'
;ADVRKTCDVMVAGIGDRGSCSSGSVLDGILLEKAGVPSASIVTDVFEVTGRAMAEQWGLPYYRFLVMPHPTANLTEAELDQRAREIAPEVVKLLLQGQE
;
A
#
# COMPACT_ATOMS: atom_id res chain seq x y z
N ALA A 1 -13.00 -15.83 10.00
CA ALA A 1 -13.98 -14.91 9.41
C ALA A 1 -13.45 -14.51 8.05
N ASP A 2 -14.29 -14.51 7.01
CA ASP A 2 -13.86 -14.11 5.67
C ASP A 2 -13.72 -12.58 5.66
N VAL A 3 -12.49 -12.08 5.56
CA VAL A 3 -12.17 -10.63 5.57
C VAL A 3 -13.02 -9.88 4.55
N ARG A 4 -13.37 -10.53 3.44
CA ARG A 4 -14.25 -10.01 2.38
C ARG A 4 -15.67 -9.65 2.84
N LYS A 5 -16.18 -10.28 3.90
CA LYS A 5 -17.56 -10.08 4.37
C LYS A 5 -17.69 -9.01 5.44
N THR A 6 -16.57 -8.51 5.97
CA THR A 6 -16.56 -7.60 7.13
C THR A 6 -15.71 -6.36 6.92
N CYS A 7 -14.93 -6.28 5.84
CA CYS A 7 -14.05 -5.16 5.55
C CYS A 7 -14.43 -4.51 4.23
N ASP A 8 -14.72 -3.21 4.26
CA ASP A 8 -15.05 -2.40 3.08
C ASP A 8 -13.79 -1.95 2.33
N VAL A 9 -12.67 -1.83 3.03
CA VAL A 9 -11.37 -1.38 2.49
C VAL A 9 -10.20 -2.05 3.20
N MET A 10 -9.06 -2.14 2.53
CA MET A 10 -7.80 -2.54 3.13
C MET A 10 -6.73 -1.46 2.93
N VAL A 11 -5.95 -1.19 3.98
CA VAL A 11 -4.78 -0.29 3.91
C VAL A 11 -3.56 -1.08 4.38
N ALA A 12 -2.61 -1.28 3.46
CA ALA A 12 -1.35 -1.97 3.75
C ALA A 12 -0.21 -0.95 3.85
N GLY A 13 0.28 -0.70 5.06
CA GLY A 13 1.48 0.09 5.29
C GLY A 13 2.75 -0.77 5.22
N ILE A 14 3.72 -0.40 4.39
CA ILE A 14 4.98 -1.13 4.25
C ILE A 14 6.07 -0.53 5.14
N GLY A 15 6.59 -1.37 6.03
CA GLY A 15 7.75 -1.05 6.85
C GLY A 15 9.06 -1.18 6.11
N ASP A 16 10.06 -0.45 6.59
CA ASP A 16 11.45 -0.24 6.13
C ASP A 16 12.26 -1.49 5.70
N ARG A 17 11.74 -2.72 5.86
CA ARG A 17 12.42 -3.98 5.55
C ARG A 17 11.77 -4.74 4.39
N GLY A 18 12.57 -5.07 3.38
CA GLY A 18 12.11 -5.64 2.10
C GLY A 18 11.31 -6.94 2.15
N SER A 19 11.43 -7.79 3.19
CA SER A 19 10.60 -9.00 3.30
C SER A 19 9.16 -8.72 3.72
N CYS A 20 8.92 -7.68 4.53
CA CYS A 20 7.59 -7.25 4.95
C CYS A 20 6.89 -6.45 3.84
N SER A 21 7.68 -5.75 3.03
CA SER A 21 7.23 -4.95 1.89
C SER A 21 6.56 -5.80 0.82
N SER A 22 7.18 -6.91 0.44
CA SER A 22 6.69 -7.76 -0.65
C SER A 22 5.38 -8.46 -0.33
N GLY A 23 5.20 -8.92 0.92
CA GLY A 23 3.96 -9.54 1.37
C GLY A 23 2.78 -8.58 1.37
N SER A 24 3.00 -7.33 1.79
CA SER A 24 1.92 -6.33 1.90
C SER A 24 1.43 -5.81 0.55
N VAL A 25 2.33 -5.70 -0.45
CA VAL A 25 1.93 -5.41 -1.84
C VAL A 25 1.13 -6.58 -2.42
N LEU A 26 1.55 -7.81 -2.14
CA LEU A 26 0.84 -9.00 -2.59
C LEU A 26 -0.57 -9.09 -1.98
N ASP A 27 -0.72 -8.81 -0.69
CA ASP A 27 -2.02 -8.80 -0.02
C ASP A 27 -2.97 -7.79 -0.67
N GLY A 28 -2.48 -6.58 -0.97
CA GLY A 28 -3.27 -5.56 -1.65
C GLY A 28 -3.69 -5.98 -3.07
N ILE A 29 -2.77 -6.56 -3.84
CA ILE A 29 -3.06 -7.11 -5.17
C ILE A 29 -4.12 -8.23 -5.11
N LEU A 30 -3.98 -9.15 -4.15
CA LEU A 30 -4.92 -10.28 -4.01
C LEU A 30 -6.32 -9.81 -3.57
N LEU A 31 -6.39 -8.79 -2.73
CA LEU A 31 -7.65 -8.21 -2.27
C LEU A 31 -8.35 -7.41 -3.38
N GLU A 32 -7.63 -6.65 -4.20
CA GLU A 32 -8.19 -6.01 -5.39
C GLU A 32 -8.75 -7.04 -6.37
N LYS A 33 -8.00 -8.12 -6.63
CA LYS A 33 -8.50 -9.23 -7.48
C LYS A 33 -9.74 -9.91 -6.89
N ALA A 34 -9.95 -9.78 -5.58
CA ALA A 34 -11.14 -10.28 -4.89
C ALA A 34 -12.28 -9.24 -4.80
N GLY A 35 -12.11 -8.04 -5.37
CA GLY A 35 -13.11 -6.98 -5.38
C GLY A 35 -13.16 -6.13 -4.11
N VAL A 36 -12.13 -6.16 -3.28
CA VAL A 36 -12.00 -5.32 -2.09
C VAL A 36 -11.03 -4.17 -2.41
N PRO A 37 -11.48 -2.91 -2.34
CA PRO A 37 -10.60 -1.75 -2.53
C PRO A 37 -9.43 -1.77 -1.55
N SER A 38 -8.22 -1.62 -2.08
CA SER A 38 -6.97 -1.72 -1.35
C SER A 38 -6.04 -0.57 -1.70
N ALA A 39 -5.44 0.01 -0.65
CA ALA A 39 -4.38 1.00 -0.75
C ALA A 39 -3.09 0.44 -0.15
N SER A 40 -2.11 0.15 -1.00
CA SER A 40 -0.75 -0.17 -0.54
C SER A 40 0.10 1.10 -0.48
N ILE A 41 0.89 1.26 0.57
CA ILE A 41 1.87 2.34 0.74
C ILE A 41 3.25 1.70 0.78
N VAL A 42 4.15 2.04 -0.16
CA VAL A 42 5.56 1.61 -0.21
C VAL A 42 6.49 2.79 0.10
N THR A 43 7.75 2.54 0.46
CA THR A 43 8.78 3.57 0.40
C THR A 43 9.39 3.67 -1.01
N ASP A 44 9.94 4.82 -1.38
CA ASP A 44 10.60 5.10 -2.67
C ASP A 44 11.60 4.03 -3.13
N VAL A 45 12.43 3.52 -2.21
CA VAL A 45 13.38 2.42 -2.51
C VAL A 45 12.71 1.11 -2.98
N PHE A 46 11.43 0.92 -2.69
CA PHE A 46 10.64 -0.25 -3.08
C PHE A 46 9.67 0.02 -4.22
N GLU A 47 9.63 1.23 -4.80
CA GLU A 47 8.71 1.54 -5.90
C GLU A 47 8.93 0.58 -7.09
N VAL A 48 10.18 0.40 -7.51
CA VAL A 48 10.52 -0.48 -8.65
C VAL A 48 10.14 -1.93 -8.35
N THR A 49 10.41 -2.41 -7.14
CA THR A 49 10.04 -3.76 -6.71
C THR A 49 8.52 -3.94 -6.64
N GLY A 50 7.80 -2.94 -6.13
CA GLY A 50 6.34 -2.90 -6.08
C GLY A 50 5.71 -3.02 -7.47
N ARG A 51 6.20 -2.24 -8.44
CA ARG A 51 5.77 -2.32 -9.84
C ARG A 51 6.06 -3.69 -10.46
N ALA A 52 7.26 -4.22 -10.27
CA ALA A 52 7.63 -5.53 -10.79
C ALA A 52 6.73 -6.66 -10.24
N MET A 53 6.38 -6.61 -8.95
CA MET A 53 5.42 -7.54 -8.37
C MET A 53 4.01 -7.35 -8.95
N ALA A 54 3.55 -6.11 -9.08
CA ALA A 54 2.24 -5.82 -9.66
C ALA A 54 2.12 -6.37 -11.10
N GLU A 55 3.15 -6.17 -11.93
CA GLU A 55 3.24 -6.76 -13.27
C GLU A 55 3.22 -8.30 -13.24
N GLN A 56 4.05 -8.92 -12.38
CA GLN A 56 4.12 -10.38 -12.25
C GLN A 56 2.78 -11.02 -11.88
N TRP A 57 1.94 -10.31 -11.13
CA TRP A 57 0.62 -10.78 -10.70
C TRP A 57 -0.54 -10.39 -11.62
N GLY A 58 -0.23 -9.74 -12.74
CA GLY A 58 -1.17 -9.37 -13.80
C GLY A 58 -1.91 -8.05 -13.56
N LEU A 59 -1.40 -7.17 -12.69
CA LEU A 59 -1.91 -5.84 -12.43
C LEU A 59 -0.85 -4.76 -12.75
N PRO A 60 -0.40 -4.60 -14.01
CA PRO A 60 0.66 -3.64 -14.36
C PRO A 60 0.31 -2.18 -14.04
N TYR A 61 -0.97 -1.87 -13.88
CA TYR A 61 -1.48 -0.54 -13.53
C TYR A 61 -1.89 -0.39 -12.06
N TYR A 62 -1.52 -1.34 -11.20
CA TYR A 62 -1.82 -1.26 -9.76
C TYR A 62 -1.26 0.03 -9.17
N ARG A 63 -2.15 0.87 -8.66
CA ARG A 63 -1.86 2.12 -8.00
C ARG A 63 -1.56 1.85 -6.53
N PHE A 64 -0.38 2.27 -6.11
CA PHE A 64 0.06 2.28 -4.73
C PHE A 64 0.71 3.63 -4.42
N LEU A 65 0.70 4.02 -3.15
CA LEU A 65 1.30 5.27 -2.70
C LEU A 65 2.76 5.07 -2.37
N VAL A 66 3.56 6.10 -2.60
CA VAL A 66 5.01 6.09 -2.36
C VAL A 66 5.34 7.15 -1.32
N MET A 67 6.15 6.80 -0.32
CA MET A 67 6.65 7.72 0.69
C MET A 67 8.18 7.69 0.80
N PRO A 68 8.83 8.74 1.32
CA PRO A 68 10.30 8.77 1.43
C PRO A 68 10.87 7.72 2.41
N HIS A 69 11.94 7.03 2.04
CA HIS A 69 12.75 6.21 2.95
C HIS A 69 13.78 7.06 3.73
N PRO A 70 14.23 6.67 4.94
CA PRO A 70 13.71 5.59 5.79
C PRO A 70 12.52 6.06 6.64
N THR A 71 11.70 5.10 7.07
CA THR A 71 10.66 5.34 8.09
C THR A 71 11.11 4.96 9.49
N ALA A 72 12.13 4.10 9.63
CA ALA A 72 12.57 3.56 10.92
C ALA A 72 13.30 4.56 11.82
N ASN A 73 13.93 5.59 11.25
CA ASN A 73 14.69 6.59 12.00
C ASN A 73 13.89 7.84 12.39
N LEU A 74 12.59 7.85 12.08
CA LEU A 74 11.74 8.99 12.37
C LEU A 74 11.25 8.95 13.82
N THR A 75 11.11 10.13 14.41
CA THR A 75 10.38 10.30 15.67
C THR A 75 8.88 10.04 15.46
N GLU A 76 8.17 9.78 16.55
CA GLU A 76 6.71 9.60 16.53
C GLU A 76 5.99 10.83 15.92
N ALA A 77 6.48 12.05 16.21
CA ALA A 77 5.93 13.27 15.64
C ALA A 77 6.15 13.38 14.12
N GLU A 78 7.31 12.94 13.62
CA GLU A 78 7.61 12.90 12.18
C GLU A 78 6.80 11.80 11.46
N LEU A 79 6.59 10.66 12.12
CA LEU A 79 5.71 9.60 11.62
C LEU A 79 4.26 10.05 11.55
N ASP A 80 3.77 10.72 12.58
CA ASP A 80 2.43 11.30 12.62
C ASP A 80 2.23 12.35 11.53
N GLN A 81 3.24 13.19 11.31
CA GLN A 81 3.20 14.18 10.25
C GLN A 81 3.09 13.50 8.87
N ARG A 82 3.91 12.48 8.61
CA ARG A 82 3.84 11.71 7.36
C ARG A 82 2.52 10.96 7.19
N ALA A 83 1.98 10.41 8.27
CA ALA A 83 0.67 9.76 8.26
C ALA A 83 -0.44 10.75 7.88
N ARG A 84 -0.40 11.97 8.42
CA ARG A 84 -1.34 13.04 8.08
C ARG A 84 -1.22 13.49 6.63
N GLU A 85 -0.01 13.49 6.08
CA GLU A 85 0.25 13.87 4.69
C GLU A 85 -0.24 12.81 3.70
N ILE A 86 -0.08 11.52 4.01
CA ILE A 86 -0.45 10.44 3.10
C ILE A 86 -1.91 10.00 3.24
N ALA A 87 -2.56 10.24 4.38
CA ALA A 87 -3.93 9.84 4.62
C ALA A 87 -4.95 10.36 3.58
N PRO A 88 -4.90 11.62 3.12
CA PRO A 88 -5.76 12.11 2.04
C PRO A 88 -5.58 11.32 0.73
N GLU A 89 -4.35 10.96 0.38
CA GLU A 89 -4.05 10.19 -0.82
C GLU A 89 -4.54 8.74 -0.70
N VAL A 90 -4.48 8.14 0.50
CA VAL A 90 -5.08 6.82 0.78
C VAL A 90 -6.58 6.86 0.55
N VAL A 91 -7.27 7.86 1.12
CA VAL A 91 -8.71 8.02 0.94
C VAL A 91 -9.06 8.22 -0.52
N LYS A 92 -8.30 9.06 -1.24
CA LYS A 92 -8.50 9.29 -2.66
C LYS A 92 -8.34 8.01 -3.48
N LEU A 93 -7.30 7.21 -3.21
CA LEU A 93 -7.08 5.93 -3.88
C LEU A 93 -8.24 4.95 -3.62
N LEU A 94 -8.69 4.83 -2.38
CA LEU A 94 -9.81 3.96 -2.02
C LEU A 94 -11.14 4.40 -2.66
N LEU A 95 -11.38 5.71 -2.79
CA LEU A 95 -12.60 6.25 -3.41
C LEU A 95 -12.56 6.21 -4.94
N GLN A 96 -11.38 6.34 -5.55
CA GLN A 96 -11.20 6.31 -7.01
C GLN A 96 -10.93 4.90 -7.55
N GLY A 97 -10.77 3.90 -6.68
CA GLY A 97 -10.43 2.54 -7.07
C GLY A 97 -9.06 2.43 -7.76
N GLN A 98 -8.87 1.38 -8.55
CA GLN A 98 -7.64 1.08 -9.30
C GLN A 98 -7.75 1.41 -10.81
N GLU A 99 -8.81 2.10 -11.24
CA GLU A 99 -9.05 2.48 -12.66
C GLU A 99 -8.01 3.42 -13.28
#